data_AF-A0A5Y1I9Q3-F1
#
_entry.id   AF-A0A5Y1I9Q3-F1
#
_cell.length_a   1.000
_cell.length_b   1.000
_cell.length_c   1.000
_cell.angle_alpha   90.00
_cell.angle_beta   90.00
_cell.angle_gamma   90.00
#
_symmetry.space_group_name_H-M   'P 1'
#
loop_
_entity.id
_entity.type
_entity.pdbx_description
1 polymer ?
#
loop_
_entity_poly.entity_id
_entity_poly.type
_entity_poly.pdbx_seq_one_letter_code
_entity_poly.pdbx_strand_id
1 'polypeptide(L)'
;MGKKEIYIHNKMVYIKDELKNNIEKVFDTGERYSVLYKGSKTEYPYNKEDILIKSKVELTSEIRKTMDYFTNIAKHKDVESDLGQNKGKKFYFYKKQMEKLEGMNRGSALYSYLNKTNEQREEVKQLIFPFGLNYSQMQAVKNSFSHQISVIQGPPGTGKTQTILNIIANAV
;
A
#
# COMPACT_ATOMS: atom_id res chain seq x y z
N MET A 1 -14.97 25.67 -21.44
CA MET A 1 -14.03 24.54 -21.26
C MET A 1 -14.85 23.29 -21.05
N GLY A 2 -14.63 22.24 -21.84
CA GLY A 2 -15.45 21.03 -21.83
C GLY A 2 -14.97 20.03 -20.77
N LYS A 3 -15.92 19.40 -20.09
CA LYS A 3 -15.68 18.27 -19.19
C LYS A 3 -15.06 17.10 -19.98
N LYS A 4 -13.88 16.63 -19.56
CA LYS A 4 -13.12 15.56 -20.22
C LYS A 4 -13.08 14.31 -19.34
N GLU A 5 -13.49 13.16 -19.89
CA GLU A 5 -13.35 11.88 -19.18
C GLU A 5 -11.87 11.46 -19.10
N ILE A 6 -11.43 11.07 -17.92
CA ILE A 6 -10.11 10.51 -17.66
C ILE A 6 -10.23 8.99 -17.76
N TYR A 7 -9.47 8.40 -18.68
CA TYR A 7 -9.39 6.95 -18.77
C TYR A 7 -8.66 6.39 -17.55
N ILE A 8 -9.41 5.65 -16.71
CA ILE A 8 -8.92 5.05 -15.44
C ILE A 8 -8.72 3.53 -15.53
N HIS A 9 -8.85 2.93 -16.72
CA HIS A 9 -8.50 1.53 -16.90
C HIS A 9 -7.03 1.30 -16.54
N ASN A 10 -6.76 0.23 -15.80
CA ASN A 10 -5.44 -0.09 -15.25
C ASN A 10 -4.83 1.05 -14.39
N LYS A 11 -5.66 1.86 -13.74
CA LYS A 11 -5.22 2.89 -12.78
C LYS A 11 -5.77 2.61 -11.38
N MET A 12 -5.08 3.15 -10.38
CA MET A 12 -5.48 3.23 -8.98
C MET A 12 -5.85 4.69 -8.72
N VAL A 13 -7.06 4.91 -8.22
CA VAL A 13 -7.55 6.25 -7.90
C VAL A 13 -7.65 6.37 -6.39
N TYR A 14 -6.90 7.32 -5.84
CA TYR A 14 -6.92 7.69 -4.44
C TYR A 14 -7.70 8.99 -4.29
N ILE A 15 -8.58 9.05 -3.30
CA ILE A 15 -9.30 10.27 -2.91
C ILE A 15 -8.98 10.52 -1.44
N LYS A 16 -8.35 11.66 -1.14
CA LYS A 16 -7.83 12.00 0.19
C LYS A 16 -6.98 10.86 0.76
N ASP A 17 -6.01 10.42 -0.04
CA ASP A 17 -5.08 9.31 0.24
C ASP A 17 -5.71 7.91 0.42
N GLU A 18 -7.02 7.77 0.30
CA GLU A 18 -7.70 6.47 0.35
C GLU A 18 -7.90 5.88 -1.05
N LEU A 19 -7.43 4.65 -1.26
CA LEU A 19 -7.71 3.90 -2.49
C LEU A 19 -9.21 3.62 -2.63
N LYS A 20 -9.81 4.01 -3.75
CA LYS A 20 -11.23 3.75 -4.05
C LYS A 20 -11.38 2.67 -5.13
N ASN A 21 -12.04 1.58 -4.78
CA ASN A 21 -12.25 0.42 -5.66
C ASN A 21 -13.59 0.44 -6.42
N ASN A 22 -14.46 1.39 -6.09
CA ASN A 22 -15.82 1.50 -6.61
C ASN A 22 -16.03 2.72 -7.52
N ILE A 23 -14.95 3.28 -8.10
CA ILE A 23 -15.06 4.36 -9.08
C ILE A 23 -15.41 3.78 -10.44
N GLU A 24 -16.39 4.39 -11.09
CA GLU A 24 -16.83 4.06 -12.45
C GLU A 24 -16.17 4.99 -13.46
N LYS A 25 -16.21 6.30 -13.21
CA LYS A 25 -15.62 7.33 -14.09
C LYS A 25 -15.03 8.47 -13.29
N VAL A 26 -14.02 9.11 -13.85
CA VAL A 26 -13.46 10.38 -13.37
C VAL A 26 -13.46 11.36 -14.53
N PHE A 27 -13.90 12.60 -14.30
CA PHE A 27 -13.91 13.66 -15.29
C PHE A 27 -13.10 14.84 -14.79
N ASP A 28 -12.28 15.44 -15.66
CA ASP A 28 -11.64 16.73 -15.44
C ASP A 28 -12.58 17.84 -15.95
N THR A 29 -13.01 18.72 -15.06
CA THR A 29 -13.85 19.89 -15.39
C THR A 29 -13.04 21.16 -15.63
N GLY A 30 -11.72 21.10 -15.51
CA GLY A 30 -10.81 22.25 -15.50
C GLY A 30 -10.42 22.64 -14.08
N GLU A 31 -11.40 23.06 -13.27
CA GLU A 31 -11.18 23.48 -11.87
C GLU A 31 -11.12 22.31 -10.89
N ARG A 32 -11.92 21.27 -11.12
CA ARG A 32 -12.11 20.15 -10.20
C ARG A 32 -12.11 18.82 -10.96
N TYR A 33 -12.02 17.74 -10.19
CA TYR A 33 -12.43 16.45 -10.69
C TYR A 33 -13.88 16.16 -10.29
N SER A 34 -14.61 15.53 -11.19
CA SER A 34 -15.94 14.99 -10.93
C SER A 34 -15.86 13.46 -10.97
N VAL A 35 -16.27 12.79 -9.90
CA VAL A 35 -16.16 11.33 -9.76
C VAL A 35 -17.54 10.70 -9.75
N LEU A 36 -17.76 9.72 -10.63
CA LEU A 36 -18.94 8.86 -10.65
C LEU A 36 -18.58 7.52 -10.01
N TYR A 37 -19.31 7.14 -8.96
CA TYR A 37 -19.17 5.84 -8.30
C TYR A 37 -20.10 4.80 -8.92
N LYS A 38 -19.68 3.53 -8.89
CA LYS A 38 -20.48 2.40 -9.38
C LYS A 38 -21.84 2.36 -8.68
N GLY A 39 -22.91 2.37 -9.48
CA GLY A 39 -24.29 2.35 -8.98
C GLY A 39 -24.83 3.71 -8.52
N SER A 40 -24.02 4.77 -8.55
CA SER A 40 -24.48 6.14 -8.39
C SER A 40 -24.94 6.71 -9.73
N LYS A 41 -25.98 7.56 -9.70
CA LYS A 41 -26.34 8.43 -10.83
C LYS A 41 -25.78 9.84 -10.69
N THR A 42 -25.24 10.16 -9.51
CA THR A 42 -24.71 11.48 -9.15
C THR A 42 -23.20 11.47 -9.22
N GLU A 43 -22.65 12.55 -9.77
CA GLU A 43 -21.22 12.81 -9.73
C GLU A 43 -20.85 13.70 -8.55
N TYR A 44 -19.71 13.40 -7.94
CA TYR A 44 -19.23 14.09 -6.75
C TYR A 44 -17.99 14.93 -7.09
N PRO A 45 -18.00 16.25 -6.82
CA PRO A 45 -16.86 17.10 -7.08
C PRO A 45 -15.78 16.95 -5.99
N TYR A 46 -14.52 16.96 -6.42
CA TYR A 46 -13.34 16.96 -5.56
C TYR A 46 -12.31 17.97 -6.05
N ASN A 47 -11.52 18.54 -5.15
CA ASN A 47 -10.38 19.35 -5.55
C ASN A 47 -9.35 18.46 -6.25
N LYS A 48 -8.57 19.02 -7.17
CA LYS A 48 -7.56 18.24 -7.91
C LYS A 48 -6.49 17.66 -7.00
N GLU A 49 -6.13 18.40 -5.95
CA GLU A 49 -5.15 18.00 -4.93
C GLU A 49 -5.62 16.79 -4.11
N ASP A 50 -6.94 16.63 -3.94
CA ASP A 50 -7.52 15.51 -3.20
C ASP A 50 -7.51 14.21 -4.01
N ILE A 51 -7.25 14.25 -5.33
CA ILE A 51 -7.26 13.06 -6.18
C ILE A 51 -5.88 12.76 -6.73
N LEU A 52 -5.41 11.55 -6.42
CA LEU A 52 -4.18 11.01 -6.99
C LEU A 52 -4.50 9.80 -7.85
N ILE A 53 -4.15 9.88 -9.14
CA ILE A 53 -4.35 8.79 -10.10
C ILE A 53 -2.98 8.20 -10.45
N LYS A 54 -2.76 6.94 -10.09
CA LYS A 54 -1.52 6.21 -10.34
C LYS A 54 -1.75 5.04 -11.29
N SER A 55 -0.83 4.79 -12.21
CA SER A 55 -0.89 3.60 -13.06
C SER A 55 -0.68 2.34 -12.22
N LYS A 56 -1.49 1.30 -12.44
CA LYS A 56 -1.20 -0.05 -11.94
C LYS A 56 0.01 -0.59 -12.69
N VAL A 57 0.83 -1.35 -11.97
CA VAL A 57 1.91 -2.11 -12.59
C VAL A 57 1.34 -3.36 -13.22
N GLU A 58 1.74 -3.62 -14.46
CA GLU A 58 1.50 -4.91 -15.09
C GLU A 58 2.31 -5.98 -14.37
N LEU A 59 1.63 -6.97 -13.82
CA LEU A 59 2.27 -8.04 -13.06
C LEU A 59 2.92 -9.03 -14.03
N THR A 60 4.19 -9.34 -13.79
CA THR A 60 4.88 -10.41 -14.53
C THR A 60 4.25 -11.76 -14.20
N SER A 61 4.56 -12.77 -15.02
CA SER A 61 4.04 -14.13 -14.81
C SER A 61 4.47 -14.71 -13.46
N GLU A 62 5.67 -14.35 -13.01
CA GLU A 62 6.29 -14.81 -11.77
C GLU A 62 5.55 -14.22 -10.56
N ILE A 63 5.28 -12.91 -10.58
CA ILE A 63 4.54 -12.24 -9.52
C ILE A 63 3.14 -12.84 -9.39
N ARG A 64 2.45 -13.09 -10.52
CA ARG A 64 1.13 -13.73 -10.51
C ARG A 64 1.18 -15.11 -9.84
N LYS A 65 2.14 -15.95 -10.22
CA LYS A 65 2.33 -17.28 -9.60
C LYS A 65 2.58 -17.19 -8.08
N THR A 66 3.39 -16.24 -7.63
CA THR A 66 3.63 -16.03 -6.19
C THR A 66 2.36 -15.58 -5.47
N MET A 67 1.60 -14.65 -6.05
CA MET A 67 0.31 -14.22 -5.48
C MET A 67 -0.72 -15.34 -5.45
N ASP A 68 -0.79 -16.17 -6.49
CA ASP A 68 -1.66 -17.35 -6.55
C ASP A 68 -1.28 -18.34 -5.45
N TYR A 69 0.02 -18.58 -5.25
CA TYR A 69 0.51 -19.43 -4.17
C TYR A 69 0.10 -18.90 -2.79
N PHE A 70 0.30 -17.61 -2.49
CA PHE A 70 -0.13 -17.02 -1.23
C PHE A 70 -1.66 -17.04 -1.05
N THR A 71 -2.42 -16.81 -2.11
CA THR A 71 -3.88 -16.89 -2.11
C THR A 71 -4.35 -18.32 -1.83
N ASN A 72 -3.64 -19.33 -2.36
CA ASN A 72 -3.92 -20.73 -2.07
C ASN A 72 -3.61 -21.08 -0.61
N ILE A 73 -2.48 -20.63 -0.04
CA ILE A 73 -2.20 -20.83 1.40
C ILE A 73 -3.30 -20.19 2.25
N ALA A 74 -3.65 -18.93 1.96
CA ALA A 74 -4.70 -18.20 2.68
C ALA A 74 -6.02 -18.96 2.69
N LYS A 75 -6.42 -19.52 1.54
CA LYS A 75 -7.61 -20.36 1.40
C LYS A 75 -7.56 -21.61 2.28
N HIS A 76 -6.42 -22.30 2.37
CA HIS A 76 -6.30 -23.50 3.21
C HIS A 76 -6.38 -23.15 4.70
N LYS A 77 -5.75 -22.05 5.12
CA LYS A 77 -5.82 -21.56 6.50
C LYS A 77 -7.25 -21.22 6.94
N ASP A 78 -8.03 -20.59 6.06
CA ASP A 78 -9.45 -20.31 6.31
C ASP A 78 -10.26 -21.62 6.56
N VAL A 79 -9.98 -22.67 5.77
CA VAL A 79 -10.66 -23.97 5.89
C VAL A 79 -10.31 -24.67 7.20
N GLU A 80 -9.07 -24.61 7.64
CA GLU A 80 -8.64 -25.19 8.93
C GLU A 80 -9.33 -24.52 10.11
N SER A 81 -9.54 -23.19 10.07
CA SER A 81 -10.22 -22.46 11.14
C SER A 81 -11.73 -22.75 11.24
N ASP A 82 -12.38 -23.12 10.12
CA ASP A 82 -13.82 -23.44 10.07
C ASP A 82 -14.15 -24.85 10.59
N LEU A 83 -13.14 -25.68 10.88
CA LEU A 83 -13.33 -27.01 11.49
C LEU A 83 -13.76 -26.91 12.97
N GLY A 84 -13.71 -25.72 13.58
CA GLY A 84 -14.21 -25.42 14.91
C GLY A 84 -15.56 -24.69 14.91
N GLN A 85 -16.61 -25.40 15.33
CA GLN A 85 -17.90 -24.88 15.83
C GLN A 85 -18.96 -24.27 14.88
N ASN A 86 -18.73 -23.98 13.59
CA ASN A 86 -19.80 -23.46 12.72
C ASN A 86 -19.97 -24.21 11.39
N LYS A 87 -20.68 -25.34 11.45
CA LYS A 87 -21.13 -26.11 10.28
C LYS A 87 -22.17 -25.29 9.48
N GLY A 88 -21.75 -24.52 8.48
CA GLY A 88 -22.71 -23.99 7.50
C GLY A 88 -22.25 -22.95 6.49
N LYS A 89 -21.19 -22.17 6.76
CA LYS A 89 -20.66 -21.19 5.79
C LYS A 89 -19.13 -21.18 5.82
N LYS A 90 -18.51 -21.65 4.73
CA LYS A 90 -17.07 -21.47 4.52
C LYS A 90 -16.74 -19.98 4.47
N PHE A 91 -16.03 -19.48 5.47
CA PHE A 91 -15.66 -18.07 5.54
C PHE A 91 -14.20 -17.91 5.09
N TYR A 92 -14.02 -17.70 3.79
CA TYR A 92 -12.69 -17.46 3.21
C TYR A 92 -12.19 -16.03 3.48
N PHE A 93 -11.94 -15.69 4.74
CA PHE A 93 -11.50 -14.36 5.14
C PHE A 93 -10.16 -14.00 4.50
N TYR A 94 -9.12 -14.79 4.77
CA TYR A 94 -7.77 -14.50 4.29
C TYR A 94 -7.71 -14.49 2.77
N LYS A 95 -8.38 -15.43 2.09
CA LYS A 95 -8.47 -15.42 0.62
C LYS A 95 -9.08 -14.13 0.10
N LYS A 96 -10.20 -13.67 0.66
CA LYS A 96 -10.86 -12.42 0.25
C LYS A 96 -9.95 -11.21 0.49
N GLN A 97 -9.15 -11.22 1.54
CA GLN A 97 -8.17 -10.16 1.80
C GLN A 97 -7.03 -10.17 0.77
N MET A 98 -6.56 -11.36 0.35
CA MET A 98 -5.56 -11.50 -0.71
C MET A 98 -6.10 -11.02 -2.07
N GLU A 99 -7.33 -11.36 -2.42
CA GLU A 99 -8.00 -10.91 -3.66
C GLU A 99 -8.19 -9.39 -3.70
N LYS A 100 -8.30 -8.72 -2.54
CA LYS A 100 -8.36 -7.24 -2.49
C LYS A 100 -7.02 -6.57 -2.82
N LEU A 101 -5.90 -7.31 -2.86
CA LEU A 101 -4.60 -6.79 -3.25
C LEU A 101 -4.45 -6.63 -4.79
N GLU A 102 -5.58 -6.65 -5.52
CA GLU A 102 -5.68 -6.47 -6.97
C GLU A 102 -5.27 -5.06 -7.43
N GLY A 103 -3.98 -4.94 -7.73
CA GLY A 103 -3.37 -3.73 -8.27
C GLY A 103 -2.24 -3.27 -7.36
N MET A 104 -1.03 -3.25 -7.93
CA MET A 104 0.14 -2.75 -7.25
C MET A 104 0.67 -1.50 -7.96
N ASN A 105 1.26 -0.61 -7.18
CA ASN A 105 2.10 0.48 -7.64
C ASN A 105 3.57 0.09 -7.39
N ARG A 106 4.50 0.48 -8.26
CA ARG A 106 5.95 0.29 -8.09
C ARG A 106 6.46 0.77 -6.74
N GLY A 107 5.90 1.87 -6.24
CA GLY A 107 6.29 2.43 -4.94
C GLY A 107 5.84 1.64 -3.71
N SER A 108 5.02 0.59 -3.85
CA SER A 108 4.51 -0.16 -2.70
C SER A 108 5.52 -1.17 -2.16
N ALA A 109 5.52 -1.40 -0.84
CA ALA A 109 6.37 -2.42 -0.23
C ALA A 109 6.06 -3.84 -0.76
N LEU A 110 4.79 -4.13 -1.07
CA LEU A 110 4.39 -5.41 -1.64
C LEU A 110 5.00 -5.63 -3.03
N TYR A 111 5.01 -4.60 -3.89
CA TYR A 111 5.63 -4.69 -5.21
C TYR A 111 7.10 -5.06 -5.10
N SER A 112 7.83 -4.36 -4.24
CA SER A 112 9.28 -4.56 -4.08
C SER A 112 9.63 -5.88 -3.42
N TYR A 113 8.81 -6.33 -2.46
CA TYR A 113 8.93 -7.67 -1.89
C TYR A 113 8.78 -8.77 -2.97
N LEU A 114 7.73 -8.69 -3.81
CA LEU A 114 7.46 -9.69 -4.84
C LEU A 114 8.48 -9.66 -5.98
N ASN A 115 9.03 -8.48 -6.30
CA ASN A 115 10.09 -8.32 -7.31
C ASN A 115 11.51 -8.53 -6.75
N LYS A 116 11.66 -8.72 -5.44
CA LYS A 116 12.96 -8.80 -4.76
C LYS A 116 13.83 -7.56 -5.03
N THR A 117 13.20 -6.40 -5.12
CA THR A 117 13.88 -5.11 -5.28
C THR A 117 13.83 -4.32 -3.97
N ASN A 118 14.76 -3.39 -3.81
CA ASN A 118 14.73 -2.41 -2.74
C ASN A 118 15.27 -1.10 -3.27
N GLU A 119 14.37 -0.23 -3.73
CA GLU A 119 14.76 1.04 -4.34
C GLU A 119 15.34 1.98 -3.27
N GLN A 120 16.43 2.66 -3.64
CA GLN A 120 16.92 3.79 -2.86
C GLN A 120 15.99 4.98 -3.02
N ARG A 121 15.82 5.72 -1.93
CA ARG A 121 15.05 6.96 -1.88
C ARG A 121 16.00 8.12 -1.69
N GLU A 122 15.54 9.31 -2.08
CA GLU A 122 16.28 10.53 -1.82
C GLU A 122 16.59 10.67 -0.34
N GLU A 123 17.84 11.05 -0.05
CA GLU A 123 18.30 11.19 1.31
C GLU A 123 17.54 12.33 2.03
N VAL A 124 16.97 12.01 3.19
CA VAL A 124 16.36 13.02 4.05
C VAL A 124 17.47 13.83 4.72
N LYS A 125 17.61 15.09 4.30
CA LYS A 125 18.72 15.97 4.70
C LYS A 125 18.77 16.31 6.19
N GLN A 126 17.63 16.25 6.89
CA GLN A 126 17.52 16.64 8.29
C GLN A 126 16.70 15.62 9.06
N LEU A 127 17.38 14.61 9.60
CA LEU A 127 16.78 13.67 10.55
C LEU A 127 16.97 14.17 11.98
N ILE A 128 15.91 14.08 12.78
CA ILE A 128 15.94 14.37 14.21
C ILE A 128 16.12 13.09 15.04
N PHE A 129 16.81 13.20 16.17
CA PHE A 129 17.08 12.06 17.07
C PHE A 129 16.74 12.43 18.52
N PRO A 130 15.46 12.58 18.87
CA PRO A 130 15.03 12.97 20.21
C PRO A 130 15.37 11.95 21.32
N PHE A 131 15.70 10.71 20.97
CA PHE A 131 16.11 9.67 21.93
C PHE A 131 17.54 9.21 21.64
N GLY A 132 18.30 8.90 22.69
CA GLY A 132 19.70 8.46 22.56
C GLY A 132 19.85 7.24 21.64
N LEU A 133 20.86 7.28 20.78
CA LEU A 133 21.19 6.23 19.82
C LEU A 133 22.69 5.94 19.82
N ASN A 134 23.05 4.69 19.53
CA ASN A 134 24.39 4.34 19.09
C ASN A 134 24.51 4.44 17.54
N TYR A 135 25.72 4.23 17.03
CA TYR A 135 26.01 4.33 15.60
C TYR A 135 25.16 3.39 14.73
N SER A 136 24.97 2.12 15.13
CA SER A 136 24.21 1.16 14.33
C SER A 136 22.71 1.49 14.30
N GLN A 137 22.17 2.00 15.41
CA GLN A 137 20.79 2.48 15.47
C GLN A 137 20.60 3.77 14.65
N MET A 138 21.55 4.71 14.69
CA MET A 138 21.52 5.90 13.83
C MET A 138 21.51 5.51 12.35
N GLN A 139 22.34 4.55 11.94
CA GLN A 139 22.34 4.04 10.57
C GLN A 139 21.02 3.34 10.23
N ALA A 140 20.41 2.62 11.18
CA ALA A 140 19.11 2.00 10.98
C ALA A 140 18.00 3.04 10.72
N VAL A 141 18.00 4.17 11.45
CA VAL A 141 17.08 5.29 11.18
C VAL A 141 17.37 5.91 9.81
N LYS A 142 18.62 6.21 9.47
CA LYS A 142 18.96 6.76 8.14
C LYS A 142 18.48 5.85 7.01
N ASN A 143 18.76 4.56 7.12
CA ASN A 143 18.37 3.57 6.11
C ASN A 143 16.85 3.44 5.98
N SER A 144 16.07 3.61 7.05
CA SER A 144 14.61 3.53 6.97
C SER A 144 13.98 4.64 6.14
N PHE A 145 14.67 5.78 5.98
CA PHE A 145 14.23 6.90 5.15
C PHE A 145 14.86 6.90 3.76
N SER A 146 16.04 6.29 3.58
CA SER A 146 16.75 6.24 2.30
C SER A 146 16.50 4.96 1.50
N HIS A 147 15.71 4.02 2.00
CA HIS A 147 15.35 2.77 1.29
C HIS A 147 13.86 2.50 1.38
N GLN A 148 13.32 1.83 0.37
CA GLN A 148 11.91 1.45 0.33
C GLN A 148 11.52 0.41 1.39
N ILE A 149 12.41 -0.55 1.66
CA ILE A 149 12.25 -1.58 2.69
C ILE A 149 13.52 -1.60 3.54
N SER A 150 13.36 -1.55 4.86
CA SER A 150 14.45 -1.70 5.82
C SER A 150 14.11 -2.75 6.86
N VAL A 151 15.03 -3.69 7.09
CA VAL A 151 14.91 -4.72 8.14
C VAL A 151 15.91 -4.40 9.24
N ILE A 152 15.41 -4.05 10.42
CA ILE A 152 16.21 -3.66 11.58
C ILE A 152 16.13 -4.78 12.61
N GLN A 153 17.29 -5.35 12.96
CA GLN A 153 17.41 -6.42 13.95
C GLN A 153 18.40 -6.03 15.04
N GLY A 154 18.19 -6.56 16.25
CA GLY A 154 19.09 -6.35 17.37
C GLY A 154 18.77 -7.30 18.53
N PRO A 155 19.76 -7.74 19.33
CA PRO A 155 19.54 -8.57 20.52
C PRO A 155 18.53 -7.97 21.50
N PRO A 156 17.96 -8.77 22.42
CA PRO A 156 17.15 -8.24 23.53
C PRO A 156 17.92 -7.16 24.31
N GLY A 157 17.23 -6.12 24.80
CA GLY A 157 17.85 -5.04 25.57
C GLY A 157 18.66 -4.00 24.76
N THR A 158 18.82 -4.16 23.45
CA THR A 158 19.63 -3.24 22.60
C THR A 158 18.91 -1.96 22.15
N GLY A 159 17.95 -1.49 22.93
CA GLY A 159 17.29 -0.20 22.69
C GLY A 159 16.50 -0.08 21.37
N LYS A 160 15.93 -1.18 20.86
CA LYS A 160 15.10 -1.17 19.65
C LYS A 160 13.93 -0.18 19.73
N THR A 161 13.35 -0.01 20.92
CA THR A 161 12.28 0.96 21.16
C THR A 161 12.73 2.38 20.84
N GLN A 162 13.92 2.79 21.29
CA GLN A 162 14.50 4.10 21.00
C GLN A 162 14.72 4.28 19.50
N THR A 163 15.19 3.25 18.79
CA THR A 163 15.30 3.29 17.32
C THR A 163 13.94 3.51 16.66
N ILE A 164 12.90 2.77 17.08
CA ILE A 164 11.53 2.92 16.54
C ILE A 164 11.00 4.34 16.79
N LEU A 165 11.19 4.88 18.00
CA LEU A 165 10.74 6.23 18.35
C LEU A 165 11.45 7.29 17.51
N ASN A 166 12.74 7.12 17.25
CA ASN A 166 13.47 8.02 16.35
C ASN A 166 13.02 7.90 14.89
N ILE A 167 12.60 6.71 14.42
CA ILE A 167 11.99 6.57 13.09
C ILE A 167 10.65 7.32 13.03
N ILE A 168 9.77 7.10 14.00
CA ILE A 168 8.44 7.74 14.03
C ILE A 168 8.57 9.28 14.10
N ALA A 169 9.56 9.80 14.84
CA ALA A 169 9.81 11.24 14.94
C ALA A 169 10.09 11.91 13.58
N ASN A 170 10.50 11.13 12.56
CA ASN A 170 10.81 11.62 11.22
C ASN A 170 9.77 11.23 10.16
N ALA A 171 8.69 10.51 10.50
CA ALA A 171 7.72 9.94 9.56
C ALA A 171 6.53 10.88 9.26
N VAL A 172 6.80 12.18 9.06
CA VAL A 172 5.82 13.25 8.87
C VAL A 172 5.43 13.47 7.40
#